data_AF-A0A5S3YL22-F1
#
_entry.id   AF-A0A5S3YL22-F1
#
_cell.length_a   1.000
_cell.length_b   1.000
_cell.length_c   1.000
_cell.angle_alpha   90.00
_cell.angle_beta   90.00
_cell.angle_gamma   90.00
#
_symmetry.space_group_name_H-M   'P 1'
#
loop_
_entity.id
_entity.type
_entity.pdbx_description
1 polymer ?
#
loop_
_entity_poly.entity_id
_entity_poly.type
_entity_poly.pdbx_seq_one_letter_code
_entity_poly.pdbx_strand_id
1 'polypeptide(L)'
;ALLSQLHVTRAFNSVRLAISAGAALPEQLFQHWQTTLGTTILDGLGSTELCHIFCSHTSDTAMAGTIGKPLEGYDIDIRDAAGHSVAE
;
A
#
# COMPACT_ATOMS: atom_id res chain seq x y z
N ALA A 1 12.13 11.17 -11.60
CA ALA A 1 13.13 12.25 -11.78
C ALA A 1 13.74 12.71 -10.46
N LEU A 2 12.95 13.01 -9.42
CA LEU A 2 13.48 13.40 -8.10
C LEU A 2 14.14 12.22 -7.36
N LEU A 3 13.47 11.06 -7.31
CA LEU A 3 13.98 9.89 -6.57
C LEU A 3 15.26 9.30 -7.18
N SER A 4 15.49 9.48 -8.48
CA SER A 4 16.62 8.93 -9.23
C SER A 4 17.97 9.65 -9.00
N GLN A 5 18.06 10.54 -8.02
CA GLN A 5 19.28 11.29 -7.69
C GLN A 5 20.10 10.57 -6.62
N LEU A 6 21.43 10.45 -6.81
CA LEU A 6 22.34 9.78 -5.88
C LEU A 6 22.24 10.29 -4.43
N HIS A 7 22.05 11.60 -4.23
CA HIS A 7 21.89 12.18 -2.90
C HIS A 7 20.61 11.71 -2.21
N VAL A 8 19.53 11.52 -2.97
CA VAL A 8 18.25 11.02 -2.46
C VAL A 8 18.40 9.55 -2.08
N THR A 9 18.90 8.69 -2.98
CA THR A 9 19.10 7.27 -2.66
C THR A 9 19.96 7.09 -1.41
N ARG A 10 21.02 7.88 -1.24
CA ARG A 10 21.86 7.85 -0.03
C ARG A 10 21.11 8.27 1.23
N ALA A 11 20.28 9.32 1.15
CA ALA A 11 19.50 9.82 2.29
C ALA A 11 18.48 8.79 2.80
N PHE A 12 17.98 7.92 1.91
CA PHE A 12 16.99 6.90 2.24
C PHE A 12 17.58 5.51 2.50
N ASN A 13 18.91 5.34 2.54
CA ASN A 13 19.56 4.03 2.66
C ASN A 13 19.26 3.29 3.98
N SER A 14 18.80 4.00 5.02
CA SER A 14 18.37 3.39 6.29
C SER A 14 16.89 2.98 6.29
N VAL A 15 16.10 3.40 5.30
CA VAL A 15 14.70 3.03 5.22
C VAL A 15 14.61 1.56 4.84
N ARG A 16 13.88 0.79 5.65
CA ARG A 16 13.65 -0.65 5.42
C ARG A 16 12.22 -0.93 4.92
N LEU A 17 11.29 -0.02 5.17
CA LEU A 17 9.89 -0.16 4.84
C LEU A 17 9.27 1.22 4.59
N ALA A 18 8.44 1.32 3.56
CA ALA A 18 7.61 2.48 3.28
C ALA A 18 6.13 2.07 3.29
N ILE A 19 5.26 2.98 3.71
CA ILE A 19 3.81 2.76 3.78
C ILE A 19 3.13 3.91 3.03
N SER A 20 2.11 3.58 2.24
CA SER A 20 1.22 4.54 1.57
C SER A 20 -0.22 4.29 1.99
N ALA A 21 -1.02 5.35 2.00
CA ALA A 21 -2.45 5.32 2.33
C ALA A 21 -3.12 6.63 1.88
N GLY A 22 -4.45 6.71 2.05
CA GLY A 22 -5.26 7.90 1.81
C GLY A 22 -5.73 8.06 0.36
N ALA A 23 -4.88 7.71 -0.61
CA ALA A 23 -5.24 7.54 -2.01
C ALA A 23 -4.57 6.28 -2.57
N ALA A 24 -5.18 5.65 -3.57
CA ALA A 24 -4.61 4.46 -4.21
C ALA A 24 -3.21 4.75 -4.75
N LEU A 25 -2.24 3.89 -4.41
CA LEU A 25 -0.87 4.02 -4.88
C LEU A 25 -0.79 3.72 -6.39
N PRO A 26 -0.37 4.67 -7.24
CA PRO A 26 -0.21 4.40 -8.67
C PRO A 26 0.88 3.35 -8.91
N GLU A 27 0.61 2.37 -9.78
CA GLU A 27 1.55 1.28 -10.09
C GLU A 27 2.92 1.80 -10.54
N GLN A 28 2.93 2.86 -11.35
CA GLN A 28 4.17 3.48 -11.83
C GLN A 28 5.02 4.04 -10.67
N LEU A 29 4.38 4.56 -9.61
CA LEU A 29 5.09 5.07 -8.44
C LEU A 29 5.65 3.91 -7.60
N PHE A 30 4.87 2.85 -7.41
CA PHE A 30 5.35 1.63 -6.75
C PHE A 30 6.61 1.07 -7.44
N GLN A 31 6.54 0.89 -8.76
CA GLN A 31 7.66 0.36 -9.56
C GLN A 31 8.88 1.29 -9.53
N HIS A 32 8.65 2.60 -9.68
CA HIS A 32 9.74 3.58 -9.64
C HIS A 32 10.43 3.62 -8.28
N TRP A 33 9.67 3.57 -7.18
CA TRP A 33 10.20 3.50 -5.83
C TRP A 33 11.07 2.27 -5.64
N GLN A 34 10.54 1.09 -5.97
CA GLN A 34 11.25 -0.17 -5.77
C GLN A 34 12.53 -0.26 -6.62
N THR A 35 12.48 0.20 -7.87
CA THR A 35 13.66 0.25 -8.75
C THR A 35 14.73 1.22 -8.24
N THR A 36 14.32 2.30 -7.57
CA THR A 36 15.23 3.40 -7.21
C THR A 36 15.80 3.27 -5.79
N LEU A 37 14.99 2.80 -4.84
CA LEU A 37 15.32 2.73 -3.42
C LEU A 37 15.45 1.30 -2.90
N GLY A 38 15.14 0.28 -3.71
CA GLY A 38 15.32 -1.14 -3.37
C GLY A 38 14.41 -1.66 -2.26
N THR A 39 13.51 -0.83 -1.73
CA THR A 39 12.51 -1.20 -0.72
C THR A 39 11.12 -1.26 -1.34
N THR A 40 10.21 -2.00 -0.72
CA THR A 40 8.81 -2.05 -1.13
C THR A 40 7.99 -0.97 -0.44
N ILE A 41 6.89 -0.54 -1.08
CA ILE A 41 5.86 0.27 -0.46
C ILE A 41 4.69 -0.65 -0.12
N LEU A 42 4.24 -0.65 1.14
CA LEU A 42 2.97 -1.26 1.53
C LEU A 42 1.86 -0.23 1.34
N ASP A 43 0.99 -0.45 0.36
CA ASP A 43 -0.24 0.32 0.25
C ASP A 43 -1.29 -0.21 1.22
N GLY A 44 -2.15 0.67 1.73
CA GLY A 44 -3.10 0.31 2.77
C GLY A 44 -4.36 1.16 2.76
N LEU A 45 -5.50 0.49 2.96
CA LEU A 45 -6.79 1.14 3.14
C LEU A 45 -7.05 1.37 4.64
N GLY A 46 -7.40 2.60 4.98
CA GLY A 46 -7.74 3.03 6.32
C GLY A 46 -8.77 4.15 6.32
N SER A 47 -9.32 4.46 7.49
CA SER A 47 -10.27 5.56 7.69
C SER A 47 -10.14 6.13 9.11
N THR A 48 -10.69 7.33 9.33
CA THR A 48 -10.75 7.91 10.67
C THR A 48 -11.69 7.11 11.58
N GLU A 49 -12.79 6.60 11.02
CA GLU A 49 -13.83 5.83 11.69
C GLU A 49 -13.30 4.51 12.27
N LEU A 50 -12.30 3.91 11.61
CA LEU A 50 -11.57 2.73 12.09
C LEU A 50 -10.17 3.06 12.62
N CYS A 51 -9.89 4.33 12.91
CA CYS A 51 -8.65 4.88 13.46
C CYS A 51 -7.39 4.78 12.56
N HIS A 52 -7.21 3.67 11.83
CA HIS A 52 -6.01 3.40 11.04
C HIS A 52 -6.28 2.46 9.83
N ILE A 53 -5.20 1.99 9.20
CA ILE A 53 -5.19 0.95 8.15
C ILE A 53 -5.75 -0.37 8.69
N PHE A 54 -6.72 -0.94 7.97
CA PHE A 54 -7.35 -2.22 8.27
C PHE A 54 -7.24 -3.24 7.11
N CYS A 55 -6.71 -2.86 5.96
CA CYS A 55 -6.39 -3.75 4.84
C CYS A 55 -5.04 -3.35 4.24
N SER A 56 -4.10 -4.28 4.14
CA SER A 56 -2.77 -4.02 3.57
C SER A 56 -2.09 -5.30 3.09
N HIS A 57 -0.98 -5.15 2.37
CA HIS A 57 -0.04 -6.23 2.09
C HIS A 57 0.98 -6.41 3.21
N THR A 58 1.65 -7.56 3.22
CA THR A 58 2.92 -7.75 3.93
C THR A 58 4.09 -7.41 3.00
N SER A 59 5.31 -7.30 3.54
CA SER A 59 6.53 -7.10 2.73
C SER A 59 6.70 -8.13 1.62
N ASP A 60 6.21 -9.35 1.85
CA ASP A 60 6.43 -10.49 0.98
C ASP A 60 5.31 -10.66 -0.06
N THR A 61 4.18 -9.97 0.14
CA THR A 61 2.98 -10.09 -0.71
C THR A 61 2.65 -8.80 -1.45
N ALA A 62 3.42 -7.73 -1.24
CA ALA A 62 3.19 -6.42 -1.84
C ALA A 62 3.09 -6.51 -3.37
N MET A 63 2.01 -5.97 -3.92
CA MET A 63 1.72 -5.99 -5.34
C MET A 63 1.20 -4.63 -5.79
N ALA A 64 1.71 -4.16 -6.92
CA ALA A 64 1.31 -2.87 -7.48
C ALA A 64 -0.17 -2.87 -7.87
N GLY A 65 -0.86 -1.76 -7.61
CA GLY A 65 -2.26 -1.57 -8.02
C GLY A 65 -3.29 -2.26 -7.11
N THR A 66 -2.86 -2.91 -6.03
CA THR A 66 -3.75 -3.55 -5.04
C THR A 66 -3.43 -3.14 -3.62
N ILE A 67 -4.42 -3.24 -2.74
CA ILE A 67 -4.32 -2.88 -1.32
C ILE A 67 -4.11 -4.07 -0.38
N GLY A 68 -4.04 -5.30 -0.91
CA GLY A 68 -3.78 -6.49 -0.12
C GLY A 68 -5.04 -7.11 0.49
N LYS A 69 -4.90 -7.59 1.73
CA LYS A 69 -5.94 -8.36 2.43
C LYS A 69 -6.31 -7.68 3.75
N PRO A 70 -7.52 -7.95 4.28
CA PRO A 70 -7.88 -7.53 5.63
C PRO A 70 -6.81 -7.95 6.63
N LEU A 71 -6.45 -7.05 7.55
CA LEU A 71 -5.57 -7.38 8.65
C LEU A 71 -6.29 -8.30 9.65
N GLU A 72 -5.51 -9.05 10.43
CA GLU A 72 -6.06 -9.90 11.49
C GLU A 72 -6.98 -9.09 12.42
N GLY A 73 -8.20 -9.60 12.64
CA GLY A 73 -9.23 -8.94 13.43
C GLY A 73 -10.18 -8.03 12.65
N TYR A 74 -10.00 -7.88 11.33
CA TYR A 74 -10.92 -7.15 10.46
C TYR A 74 -11.56 -8.06 9.42
N ASP A 75 -12.87 -7.91 9.27
CA ASP A 75 -13.65 -8.52 8.20
C ASP A 75 -14.07 -7.42 7.20
N ILE A 76 -13.92 -7.69 5.91
CA ILE A 76 -14.32 -6.78 4.83
C ILE A 76 -15.26 -7.53 3.89
N ASP A 77 -16.36 -6.88 3.54
CA ASP A 77 -17.38 -7.40 2.62
C ASP A 77 -17.72 -6.30 1.60
N ILE A 78 -17.65 -6.64 0.31
CA ILE A 78 -18.03 -5.72 -0.77
C ILE A 78 -19.50 -5.95 -1.07
N ARG A 79 -20.32 -4.91 -0.89
CA ARG A 79 -21.77 -4.98 -1.08
C ARG A 79 -22.25 -4.12 -2.23
N ASP A 80 -23.28 -4.59 -2.92
CA ASP A 80 -24.00 -3.81 -3.93
C ASP A 80 -24.89 -2.74 -3.27
N ALA A 81 -25.56 -1.94 -4.09
CA ALA A 81 -26.46 -0.88 -3.60
C ALA A 81 -27.69 -1.41 -2.84
N ALA A 82 -28.05 -2.70 -3.01
CA ALA A 82 -29.13 -3.35 -2.27
C ALA A 82 -28.64 -4.04 -0.98
N GLY A 83 -27.32 -4.05 -0.72
CA GLY A 83 -26.71 -4.64 0.45
C GLY A 83 -26.36 -6.13 0.31
N HIS A 84 -26.47 -6.71 -0.89
CA HIS A 84 -26.02 -8.08 -1.14
C HIS A 84 -24.51 -8.12 -1.33
N SER A 85 -23.86 -9.17 -0.84
CA SER A 85 -22.43 -9.39 -1.08
C SER A 85 -22.17 -9.64 -2.57
N VAL A 86 -21.10 -9.03 -3.10
CA VAL A 86 -20.73 -9.05 -4.52
C VAL A 86 -19.54 -9.97 -4.79
N ALA A 87 -18.79 -10.31 -3.75
CA ALA A 87 -17.65 -11.22 -3.84
C ALA A 87 -17.94 -12.47 -3.01
N GLU A 88 -17.93 -13.65 -3.65
CA GLU A 88 -17.70 -14.93 -2.97
C GLU A 88 -16.20 -15.21 -2.87
#